data_AF-A0A7D5QAZ4-F1
#
_entry.id   AF-A0A7D5QAZ4-F1
#
_cell.length_a   1.000
_cell.length_b   1.000
_cell.length_c   1.000
_cell.angle_alpha   90.00
_cell.angle_beta   90.00
_cell.angle_gamma   90.00
#
_symmetry.space_group_name_H-M   'P 1'
#
loop_
_entity.id
_entity.type
_entity.pdbx_description
1 polymer ?
#
loop_
_entity_poly.entity_id
_entity_poly.type
_entity_poly.pdbx_seq_one_letter_code
_entity_poly.pdbx_strand_id
1 'polypeptide(L)'
;MQKIAEERIERLEALAKDAVKAGEPDRAREYVRLARRLAERHRCGVPRSFERFTCDRCDAYLVPGLNARVRLQEGSHVVIRCDCGETARYPYG
;
A
#
# COMPACT_ATOMS: atom_id res chain seq x y z
N MET A 1 -10.21 -17.38 -12.54
CA MET A 1 -10.82 -16.40 -11.61
C MET A 1 -9.79 -15.56 -10.85
N GLN A 2 -8.72 -16.15 -10.29
CA GLN A 2 -7.66 -15.39 -9.58
C GLN A 2 -7.01 -14.29 -10.43
N LYS A 3 -6.71 -14.57 -11.70
CA LYS A 3 -6.13 -13.57 -12.62
C LYS A 3 -6.93 -12.27 -12.73
N ILE A 4 -8.27 -12.35 -12.75
CA ILE A 4 -9.14 -11.15 -12.78
C ILE A 4 -9.10 -10.41 -11.45
N ALA A 5 -8.94 -11.12 -10.32
CA ALA A 5 -8.81 -10.49 -9.01
C ALA A 5 -7.49 -9.73 -8.89
N GLU A 6 -6.39 -10.31 -9.36
CA GLU A 6 -5.06 -9.66 -9.42
C GLU A 6 -5.10 -8.40 -10.28
N GLU A 7 -5.64 -8.47 -11.50
CA GLU A 7 -5.80 -7.30 -12.38
C GLU A 7 -6.66 -6.19 -11.73
N ARG A 8 -7.69 -6.56 -10.97
CA ARG A 8 -8.52 -5.60 -10.22
C ARG A 8 -7.76 -4.96 -9.07
N ILE A 9 -6.96 -5.73 -8.34
CA ILE A 9 -6.12 -5.22 -7.25
C ILE A 9 -5.09 -4.23 -7.80
N GLU A 10 -4.43 -4.53 -8.92
CA GLU A 10 -3.48 -3.62 -9.57
C GLU A 10 -4.15 -2.30 -9.99
N ARG A 11 -5.36 -2.37 -10.56
CA ARG A 11 -6.13 -1.16 -10.90
C ARG A 11 -6.50 -0.35 -9.67
N LEU A 12 -6.90 -1.00 -8.58
CA LEU A 12 -7.21 -0.33 -7.31
C LEU A 12 -5.96 0.29 -6.69
N GLU A 13 -4.79 -0.35 -6.83
CA GLU A 13 -3.51 0.23 -6.40
C GLU A 13 -3.22 1.54 -7.15
N ALA A 14 -3.37 1.53 -8.48
CA ALA A 14 -3.17 2.71 -9.31
C ALA A 14 -4.14 3.85 -8.92
N LEU A 15 -5.43 3.53 -8.76
CA LEU A 15 -6.44 4.51 -8.32
C LEU A 15 -6.16 5.06 -6.92
N ALA A 16 -5.68 4.23 -5.99
CA ALA A 16 -5.29 4.67 -4.65
C ALA A 16 -4.13 5.68 -4.71
N LYS A 17 -3.11 5.38 -5.52
CA LYS A 17 -1.97 6.27 -5.74
C LYS A 17 -2.40 7.62 -6.32
N ASP A 18 -3.27 7.60 -7.33
CA ASP A 18 -3.74 8.81 -7.99
C ASP A 18 -4.63 9.66 -7.07
N ALA A 19 -5.52 9.03 -6.29
CA ALA A 19 -6.34 9.72 -5.30
C ALA A 19 -5.49 10.41 -4.21
N VAL A 20 -4.42 9.77 -3.72
CA VAL A 20 -3.49 10.44 -2.78
C VAL A 20 -2.86 11.69 -3.41
N LYS A 21 -2.40 11.58 -4.67
CA LYS A 21 -1.80 12.72 -5.38
C LYS A 21 -2.79 13.83 -5.68
N ALA A 22 -4.08 13.49 -5.85
CA ALA A 22 -5.17 14.44 -6.06
C ALA A 22 -5.65 15.11 -4.76
N GLY A 23 -5.10 14.75 -3.60
CA GLY A 23 -5.54 15.29 -2.31
C GLY A 23 -6.84 14.65 -1.80
N GLU A 24 -7.16 13.43 -2.24
CA GLU A 24 -8.34 12.66 -1.84
C GLU A 24 -7.93 11.44 -0.95
N PRO A 25 -7.35 11.64 0.26
CA PRO A 25 -6.78 10.55 1.05
C PRO A 25 -7.81 9.52 1.52
N ASP A 26 -9.04 9.92 1.82
CA ASP A 26 -10.08 8.98 2.26
C ASP A 26 -10.54 8.07 1.12
N ARG A 27 -10.65 8.61 -0.10
CA ARG A 27 -10.92 7.83 -1.31
C ARG A 27 -9.79 6.83 -1.59
N ALA A 28 -8.54 7.24 -1.39
CA ALA A 28 -7.40 6.33 -1.50
C ALA A 28 -7.49 5.17 -0.50
N ARG A 29 -7.87 5.44 0.76
CA ARG A 29 -8.07 4.40 1.78
C ARG A 29 -9.17 3.41 1.39
N GLU A 30 -10.25 3.90 0.79
CA GLU A 30 -11.32 3.03 0.29
C GLU A 30 -10.82 2.07 -0.79
N TYR A 31 -10.01 2.54 -1.74
CA TYR A 31 -9.39 1.69 -2.75
C TYR A 31 -8.47 0.63 -2.13
N VAL A 32 -7.66 1.00 -1.14
CA VAL A 32 -6.80 0.04 -0.40
C VAL A 32 -7.65 -1.03 0.30
N ARG A 33 -8.69 -0.63 1.03
CA ARG A 33 -9.60 -1.57 1.71
C ARG A 33 -10.33 -2.49 0.73
N LEU A 34 -10.69 -1.98 -0.44
CA LEU A 34 -11.36 -2.79 -1.46
C LEU A 34 -10.40 -3.84 -2.04
N ALA A 35 -9.16 -3.45 -2.33
CA ALA A 35 -8.14 -4.37 -2.82
C ALA A 35 -7.82 -5.48 -1.80
N ARG A 36 -7.64 -5.13 -0.51
CA ARG A 36 -7.44 -6.11 0.58
C ARG A 36 -8.60 -7.11 0.66
N ARG A 37 -9.85 -6.62 0.65
CA ARG A 37 -11.05 -7.47 0.68
C ARG A 37 -11.16 -8.39 -0.55
N LEU A 38 -10.76 -7.93 -1.73
CA LEU A 38 -10.71 -8.78 -2.93
C LEU A 38 -9.66 -9.88 -2.79
N ALA A 39 -8.47 -9.52 -2.33
CA ALA A 39 -7.37 -10.46 -2.10
C ALA A 39 -7.75 -11.58 -1.12
N GLU A 40 -8.37 -11.22 0.01
CA GLU A 40 -8.87 -12.15 1.01
C GLU A 40 -9.95 -13.07 0.43
N ARG A 41 -10.96 -12.48 -0.24
CA ARG A 41 -12.08 -13.21 -0.84
C ARG A 41 -11.62 -14.26 -1.84
N HIS A 42 -10.60 -13.93 -2.64
CA HIS A 42 -10.09 -14.79 -3.71
C HIS A 42 -8.86 -15.61 -3.30
N ARG A 43 -8.38 -15.45 -2.06
CA ARG A 43 -7.19 -16.12 -1.51
C ARG A 43 -5.97 -16.01 -2.44
N CYS A 44 -5.79 -14.85 -3.09
CA CYS A 44 -4.70 -14.61 -4.04
C CYS A 44 -3.57 -13.74 -3.48
N GLY A 45 -3.76 -13.15 -2.29
CA GLY A 45 -2.82 -12.17 -1.76
C GLY A 45 -2.86 -10.86 -2.56
N VAL A 46 -1.91 -9.98 -2.26
CA VAL A 46 -1.71 -8.70 -2.96
C VAL A 46 -0.29 -8.61 -3.51
N PRO A 47 -0.03 -7.81 -4.55
CA PRO A 47 1.31 -7.58 -5.04
C PRO A 47 2.25 -7.04 -3.94
N ARG A 48 3.54 -7.39 -4.00
CA ARG A 48 4.55 -6.90 -3.02
C ARG A 48 4.63 -5.37 -2.98
N SER A 49 4.36 -4.68 -4.08
CA SER A 49 4.26 -3.22 -4.13
C SER A 49 3.14 -2.72 -3.22
N PHE A 50 1.96 -3.33 -3.34
CA PHE A 50 0.80 -3.01 -2.55
C PHE A 50 1.05 -3.18 -1.05
N GLU A 51 1.67 -4.30 -0.63
CA GLU A 51 2.01 -4.52 0.78
C GLU A 51 2.96 -3.44 1.33
N ARG A 52 3.97 -3.04 0.54
CA ARG A 52 4.98 -2.06 0.97
C ARG A 52 4.48 -0.63 0.97
N PHE A 53 3.56 -0.31 0.06
CA PHE A 53 3.02 1.04 -0.11
C PHE A 53 1.61 1.21 0.44
N THR A 54 1.18 0.34 1.36
CA THR A 54 -0.05 0.56 2.12
C THR A 54 0.22 0.47 3.61
N CYS A 55 -0.49 1.29 4.40
CA CYS A 55 -0.40 1.24 5.85
C CYS A 55 -1.39 0.22 6.42
N ASP A 56 -0.89 -0.73 7.21
CA ASP A 56 -1.75 -1.72 7.88
C ASP A 56 -2.62 -1.15 9.01
N ARG A 57 -2.29 0.04 9.51
CA ARG A 57 -3.06 0.69 10.59
C ARG A 57 -4.22 1.54 10.06
N CYS A 58 -3.99 2.35 9.03
CA CYS A 58 -4.95 3.35 8.59
C CYS A 58 -5.41 3.21 7.13
N ASP A 59 -4.98 2.14 6.45
CA ASP A 59 -5.25 1.86 5.03
C ASP A 59 -4.77 2.94 4.06
N ALA A 60 -3.92 3.88 4.49
CA ALA A 60 -3.40 4.91 3.59
C ALA A 60 -2.50 4.27 2.53
N TYR A 61 -2.67 4.66 1.27
CA TYR A 61 -1.65 4.43 0.25
C TYR A 61 -0.48 5.39 0.50
N LEU A 62 0.73 4.85 0.56
CA LEU A 62 1.93 5.53 0.99
C LEU A 62 2.68 6.08 -0.24
N VAL A 63 2.84 7.39 -0.27
CA VAL A 63 3.63 8.12 -1.25
C VAL A 63 4.81 8.75 -0.52
N PRO A 64 6.04 8.22 -0.69
CA PRO A 64 7.24 8.79 -0.09
C PRO A 64 7.39 10.27 -0.41
N GLY A 65 7.70 11.08 0.60
CA GLY A 65 7.82 12.53 0.47
C GLY A 65 6.49 13.29 0.56
N LEU A 66 5.36 12.59 0.54
CA LEU A 66 4.03 13.18 0.74
C LEU A 66 3.42 12.81 2.09
N ASN A 67 3.17 11.52 2.32
CA ASN A 67 2.55 11.01 3.56
C ASN A 67 3.28 9.82 4.20
N ALA A 68 4.46 9.52 3.67
CA ALA A 68 5.35 8.47 4.14
C ALA A 68 6.80 8.96 4.15
N ARG A 69 7.54 8.55 5.18
CA ARG A 69 8.99 8.73 5.27
C ARG A 69 9.67 7.38 5.11
N VAL A 70 10.60 7.31 4.16
CA VAL A 70 11.41 6.10 3.91
C VAL A 70 12.82 6.35 4.43
N ARG A 71 13.37 5.40 5.18
CA ARG A 71 14.76 5.40 5.63
C ARG A 71 15.40 4.07 5.27
N LEU A 72 16.60 4.13 4.71
CA LEU A 72 17.44 2.95 4.57
C LEU A 72 18.28 2.80 5.84
N GLN A 73 18.32 1.60 6.40
CA GLN A 73 19.33 1.20 7.37
C GLN A 73 20.37 0.36 6.63
N GLU A 74 21.58 0.88 6.51
CA GLU A 74 22.67 0.22 5.80
C GLU A 74 22.88 -1.21 6.30
N GLY A 75 22.95 -2.16 5.37
CA GLY A 75 23.19 -3.57 5.67
C GLY A 75 22.05 -4.32 6.37
N SER A 76 20.83 -3.75 6.48
CA SER A 76 19.74 -4.40 7.21
C SER A 76 18.37 -4.34 6.53
N HIS A 77 17.71 -3.19 6.52
CA HIS A 77 16.31 -3.09 6.10
C HIS A 77 15.91 -1.67 5.70
N VAL A 78 14.83 -1.58 4.93
CA VAL A 78 14.10 -0.35 4.65
C VAL A 78 13.03 -0.17 5.71
N VAL A 79 12.98 1.03 6.30
CA VAL A 79 11.94 1.45 7.23
C VAL A 79 11.00 2.41 6.51
N ILE A 80 9.70 2.13 6.54
CA ILE A 80 8.67 3.01 6.00
C ILE A 80 7.76 3.45 7.16
N ARG A 81 7.68 4.75 7.40
CA ARG A 81 6.82 5.35 8.43
C ARG A 81 5.68 6.13 7.80
N CYS A 82 4.44 5.78 8.15
CA CYS A 82 3.24 6.52 7.76
C CYS A 82 3.01 7.71 8.71
N ASP A 83 2.35 8.76 8.24
CA ASP A 83 1.93 9.90 9.06
C ASP A 83 1.00 9.53 10.22
N CYS A 84 0.29 8.39 10.13
CA CYS A 84 -0.50 7.88 11.26
C CYS A 84 0.37 7.32 12.42
N GLY A 85 1.69 7.25 12.23
CA GLY A 85 2.66 6.77 13.21
C GLY A 85 3.09 5.31 13.03
N GLU A 86 2.38 4.52 12.21
CA GLU A 86 2.74 3.13 11.92
C GLU A 86 4.10 3.02 11.23
N THR A 87 4.87 1.98 11.57
CA THR A 87 6.25 1.79 11.07
C THR A 87 6.44 0.36 10.58
N ALA A 88 6.50 0.19 9.26
CA ALA A 88 6.80 -1.07 8.61
C ALA A 88 8.31 -1.20 8.33
N ARG A 89 8.81 -2.43 8.35
CA ARG A 89 10.23 -2.76 8.08
C ARG A 89 10.29 -3.89 7.07
N TYR A 90 11.09 -3.68 6.02
CA TYR A 90 11.27 -4.67 4.95
C TYR A 90 12.76 -4.94 4.75
N PRO A 91 13.22 -6.19 4.80
CA PRO A 91 14.61 -6.51 4.47
C PRO A 91 14.93 -6.06 3.04
N TYR A 92 16.16 -5.58 2.86
CA TYR A 92 16.69 -5.17 1.56
C TYR A 92 18.09 -5.77 1.41
N GLY A 93 18.18 -6.78 0.54
CA GLY A 93 19.33 -7.66 0.35
C GLY A 93 18.88 -8.95 -0.31
#